data_AF-A0A842RIP2-F1
#
_entry.id   AF-A0A842RIP2-F1
#
_cell.length_a   1.000
_cell.length_b   1.000
_cell.length_c   1.000
_cell.angle_alpha   90.00
_cell.angle_beta   90.00
_cell.angle_gamma   90.00
#
_symmetry.space_group_name_H-M   'P 1'
#
loop_
_entity.id
_entity.type
_entity.pdbx_description
1 polymer ?
#
loop_
_entity_poly.entity_id
_entity_poly.type
_entity_poly.pdbx_seq_one_letter_code
_entity_poly.pdbx_strand_id
1 'polypeptide(L)'
;MLNREEKNKLKIIESTIGKKLERFSIKQKQLYKECYYVEEKQFIIDLQIESIQINKFPESITDLLHLKRLSMIDNKISKIPHSIAKLKYLEILRLQRNRIKKIPKCIGALENLKHLNLERNKLKHLPKQIGNLNSLKGLVF
;
A
#
# COMPACT_ATOMS: atom_id res chain seq x y z
N MET A 1 5.31 -20.34 -2.57
CA MET A 1 4.24 -20.08 -3.55
C MET A 1 3.01 -19.66 -2.77
N LEU A 2 2.29 -18.63 -3.24
CA LEU A 2 1.03 -18.18 -2.66
C LEU A 2 0.02 -19.33 -2.45
N ASN A 3 -0.76 -19.22 -1.37
CA ASN A 3 -1.92 -20.07 -1.16
C ASN A 3 -3.05 -19.72 -2.17
N ARG A 4 -4.10 -20.54 -2.25
CA ARG A 4 -5.18 -20.36 -3.23
C ARG A 4 -5.91 -19.03 -3.07
N GLU A 5 -6.13 -18.59 -1.84
CA GLU A 5 -6.84 -17.36 -1.51
C GLU A 5 -6.03 -16.13 -1.95
N GLU A 6 -4.76 -16.07 -1.61
CA GLU A 6 -3.83 -14.99 -1.97
C GLU A 6 -3.66 -14.90 -3.50
N LYS A 7 -3.64 -16.02 -4.21
CA LYS A 7 -3.66 -16.04 -5.69
C LYS A 7 -4.93 -15.40 -6.26
N ASN A 8 -6.09 -15.63 -5.64
CA ASN A 8 -7.34 -15.02 -6.09
C ASN A 8 -7.35 -13.51 -5.84
N LYS A 9 -6.89 -13.07 -4.66
CA LYS A 9 -6.73 -11.64 -4.34
C LYS A 9 -5.79 -10.95 -5.33
N LEU A 10 -4.64 -11.58 -5.62
CA LEU A 10 -3.68 -11.08 -6.60
C LEU A 10 -4.33 -10.88 -7.98
N LYS A 11 -5.07 -11.88 -8.49
CA LYS A 11 -5.77 -11.77 -9.79
C LYS A 11 -6.77 -10.62 -9.82
N ILE A 12 -7.50 -10.39 -8.72
CA ILE A 12 -8.44 -9.27 -8.62
C ILE A 12 -7.70 -7.94 -8.66
N ILE A 13 -6.57 -7.82 -7.94
CA ILE A 13 -5.72 -6.63 -7.96
C ILE A 13 -5.21 -6.38 -9.38
N GLU A 14 -4.63 -7.39 -10.04
CA GLU A 14 -4.11 -7.30 -11.41
C GLU A 14 -5.19 -6.85 -12.41
N SER A 15 -6.39 -7.42 -12.31
CA SER A 15 -7.55 -7.02 -13.12
C SER A 15 -7.95 -5.56 -12.85
N THR A 16 -7.97 -5.15 -11.58
CA THR A 16 -8.34 -3.78 -11.18
C THR A 16 -7.35 -2.74 -11.70
N ILE A 17 -6.05 -3.07 -11.70
CA ILE A 17 -4.99 -2.15 -12.16
C ILE A 17 -4.68 -2.30 -13.66
N GLY A 18 -5.26 -3.29 -14.33
CA GLY A 18 -5.01 -3.57 -15.75
C GLY A 18 -3.57 -4.00 -16.05
N LYS A 19 -2.84 -4.54 -15.06
CA LYS A 19 -1.43 -4.91 -15.19
C LYS A 19 -1.11 -6.13 -14.32
N LYS A 20 -0.32 -7.05 -14.86
CA LYS A 20 0.20 -8.18 -14.10
C LYS A 20 1.26 -7.74 -13.10
N LEU A 21 1.26 -8.41 -11.94
CA LEU A 21 2.20 -8.22 -10.86
C LEU A 21 3.18 -9.38 -10.85
N GLU A 22 4.45 -9.07 -11.03
CA GLU A 22 5.48 -10.09 -11.03
C GLU A 22 5.93 -10.43 -9.60
N ARG A 23 6.18 -11.71 -9.34
CA ARG A 23 6.76 -12.15 -8.08
C ARG A 23 8.23 -11.74 -8.04
N PHE A 24 8.62 -10.97 -7.03
CA PHE A 24 9.99 -10.54 -6.83
C PHE A 24 10.67 -11.36 -5.73
N SER A 25 11.92 -11.76 -5.98
CA SER A 25 12.79 -12.38 -4.99
C SER A 25 13.94 -11.43 -4.70
N ILE A 26 14.24 -11.18 -3.42
CA ILE A 26 15.31 -10.29 -2.94
C ILE A 26 16.69 -10.67 -3.53
N LYS A 27 16.84 -11.91 -4.04
CA LYS A 27 18.06 -12.40 -4.69
C LYS A 27 18.24 -11.92 -6.14
N GLN A 28 17.22 -11.32 -6.77
CA GLN A 28 17.32 -10.81 -8.15
C GLN A 28 17.80 -9.35 -8.12
N LYS A 29 19.00 -9.09 -8.67
CA LYS A 29 19.55 -7.73 -8.81
C LYS A 29 18.64 -6.88 -9.71
N GLN A 30 18.27 -5.72 -9.16
CA GLN A 30 17.82 -4.47 -9.78
C GLN A 30 17.46 -4.51 -11.28
N LEU A 31 16.19 -4.79 -11.57
CA LEU A 31 15.48 -4.01 -12.56
C LEU A 31 14.42 -3.21 -11.80
N TYR A 32 14.37 -1.89 -12.02
CA TYR A 32 13.31 -1.03 -11.50
C TYR A 32 11.98 -1.48 -12.09
N LYS A 33 11.30 -2.42 -11.42
CA LYS A 33 9.97 -2.88 -11.81
C LYS A 33 8.94 -1.96 -11.18
N GLU A 34 8.16 -1.32 -12.03
CA GLU A 34 7.05 -0.44 -11.63
C GLU A 34 6.06 -1.17 -10.71
N CYS A 35 5.76 -2.44 -11.00
CA CYS A 35 4.77 -3.22 -10.26
C CYS A 35 5.29 -4.63 -9.94
N TYR A 36 5.28 -5.02 -8.67
CA TYR A 36 5.65 -6.36 -8.22
C TYR A 36 5.06 -6.70 -6.85
N TYR A 37 5.17 -7.95 -6.44
CA TYR A 37 4.90 -8.38 -5.07
C TYR A 37 6.00 -9.30 -4.53
N VAL A 38 6.18 -9.30 -3.21
CA VAL A 38 7.01 -10.29 -2.49
C VAL A 38 6.10 -11.15 -1.64
N GLU A 39 6.37 -12.45 -1.61
CA GLU A 39 5.66 -13.40 -0.75
C GLU A 39 6.57 -14.01 0.32
N GLU A 40 6.00 -14.28 1.48
CA GLU A 40 6.61 -15.02 2.58
C GLU A 40 5.57 -16.00 3.12
N LYS A 41 5.96 -17.26 3.40
CA LYS A 41 5.08 -18.29 3.96
C LYS A 41 3.70 -18.39 3.27
N GLN A 42 3.69 -18.30 1.93
CA GLN A 42 2.48 -18.36 1.09
C GLN A 42 1.57 -17.11 1.09
N PHE A 43 1.99 -15.99 1.68
CA PHE A 43 1.24 -14.72 1.72
C PHE A 43 1.99 -13.58 1.05
N ILE A 44 1.26 -12.62 0.48
CA ILE A 44 1.86 -11.37 -0.01
C ILE A 44 2.21 -10.49 1.20
N ILE A 45 3.48 -10.09 1.30
CA ILE A 45 3.99 -9.26 2.40
C ILE A 45 4.48 -7.88 1.94
N ASP A 46 4.80 -7.74 0.65
CA ASP A 46 5.22 -6.48 0.03
C ASP A 46 4.51 -6.35 -1.31
N LEU A 47 3.96 -5.18 -1.58
CA LEU A 47 3.24 -4.87 -2.81
C LEU A 47 3.66 -3.49 -3.30
N GLN A 48 4.17 -3.44 -4.53
CA GLN A 48 4.56 -2.23 -5.22
C GLN A 48 3.72 -2.07 -6.49
N ILE A 49 3.10 -0.90 -6.65
CA ILE A 49 2.27 -0.53 -7.80
C ILE A 49 2.56 0.95 -8.15
N GLU A 50 3.58 1.21 -8.94
CA GLU A 50 4.09 2.58 -9.17
C GLU A 50 3.92 3.01 -10.63
N SER A 51 3.70 4.31 -10.84
CA SER A 51 3.73 4.96 -12.16
C SER A 51 2.74 4.45 -13.23
N ILE A 52 1.70 3.70 -12.85
CA ILE A 52 0.69 3.17 -13.80
C ILE A 52 -0.59 4.00 -13.91
N GLN A 53 -0.56 5.24 -13.42
CA GLN A 53 -1.63 6.24 -13.63
C GLN A 53 -3.00 5.90 -13.02
N ILE A 54 -3.09 4.93 -12.09
CA ILE A 54 -4.36 4.57 -11.45
C ILE A 54 -4.92 5.73 -10.61
N ASN A 55 -6.22 5.98 -10.71
CA ASN A 55 -6.88 7.14 -10.08
C ASN A 55 -7.74 6.80 -8.86
N LYS A 56 -8.02 5.50 -8.67
CA LYS A 56 -8.72 4.92 -7.52
C LYS A 56 -7.78 3.93 -6.84
N PHE A 57 -7.84 3.91 -5.51
CA PHE A 57 -7.15 2.89 -4.73
C PHE A 57 -7.86 1.53 -4.95
N PRO A 58 -7.15 0.45 -5.34
CA PRO A 58 -7.74 -0.88 -5.46
C PRO A 58 -8.10 -1.44 -4.07
N GLU A 59 -9.37 -1.42 -3.69
CA GLU A 59 -9.79 -1.82 -2.33
C GLU A 59 -9.45 -3.29 -2.02
N SER A 60 -9.33 -4.16 -3.03
CA SER A 60 -8.88 -5.56 -2.87
C SER A 60 -7.49 -5.70 -2.25
N ILE A 61 -6.63 -4.67 -2.32
CA ILE A 61 -5.34 -4.65 -1.61
C ILE A 61 -5.56 -4.73 -0.09
N THR A 62 -6.68 -4.20 0.41
CA THR A 62 -6.98 -4.18 1.85
C THR A 62 -7.38 -5.56 2.41
N ASP A 63 -7.56 -6.56 1.55
CA ASP A 63 -7.81 -7.94 1.96
C ASP A 63 -6.51 -8.78 2.05
N LEU A 64 -5.35 -8.20 1.71
CA LEU A 64 -4.03 -8.77 1.94
C LEU A 64 -3.62 -8.59 3.42
N LEU A 65 -4.26 -9.34 4.31
CA LEU A 65 -4.16 -9.12 5.76
C LEU A 65 -2.72 -9.28 6.32
N HIS A 66 -1.82 -9.94 5.60
CA HIS A 66 -0.42 -10.14 5.99
C HIS A 66 0.54 -9.10 5.38
N LEU A 67 0.01 -8.10 4.66
CA LEU A 67 0.81 -7.08 3.99
C LEU A 67 1.57 -6.23 5.01
N LYS A 68 2.89 -6.17 4.87
CA LYS A 68 3.79 -5.37 5.72
C LYS A 68 4.22 -4.08 5.04
N ARG A 69 4.30 -4.07 3.70
CA ARG A 69 4.74 -2.91 2.93
C ARG A 69 3.83 -2.70 1.73
N LEU A 70 3.40 -1.45 1.55
CA LEU A 70 2.60 -1.02 0.41
C LEU A 70 3.20 0.24 -0.18
N SER A 71 3.56 0.18 -1.46
CA SER A 71 3.99 1.34 -2.25
C SER A 71 3.07 1.55 -3.44
N MET A 72 2.50 2.75 -3.55
CA MET A 72 1.68 3.17 -4.70
C MET A 72 2.10 4.54 -5.22
N ILE A 73 3.42 4.76 -5.28
CA ILE A 73 4.04 6.02 -5.66
C ILE A 73 3.68 6.41 -7.11
N ASP A 74 3.58 7.72 -7.35
CA ASP A 74 3.46 8.29 -8.70
C ASP A 74 2.23 7.79 -9.47
N ASN A 75 1.09 7.78 -8.79
CA ASN A 75 -0.22 7.49 -9.37
C ASN A 75 -1.13 8.73 -9.29
N LYS A 76 -2.43 8.55 -9.55
CA LYS A 76 -3.44 9.63 -9.51
C LYS A 76 -4.46 9.41 -8.39
N ILE A 77 -4.11 8.62 -7.37
CA ILE A 77 -5.02 8.24 -6.28
C ILE A 77 -5.46 9.49 -5.54
N SER A 78 -6.77 9.66 -5.38
CA SER A 78 -7.35 10.84 -4.72
C SER A 78 -7.90 10.59 -3.32
N LYS A 79 -8.12 9.31 -2.98
CA LYS A 79 -8.70 8.86 -1.71
C LYS A 79 -8.05 7.55 -1.27
N ILE A 80 -7.82 7.43 0.03
CA ILE A 80 -7.48 6.17 0.70
C ILE A 80 -8.79 5.60 1.25
N PRO A 81 -9.11 4.32 1.03
CA PRO A 81 -10.35 3.73 1.52
C PRO A 81 -10.29 3.52 3.04
N HIS A 82 -11.46 3.49 3.69
CA HIS A 82 -11.53 3.22 5.13
C HIS A 82 -11.04 1.80 5.48
N SER A 83 -11.19 0.87 4.54
CA SER A 83 -10.72 -0.52 4.68
C SER A 83 -9.20 -0.63 4.83
N ILE A 84 -8.41 0.43 4.59
CA ILE A 84 -6.97 0.42 4.89
C ILE A 84 -6.69 -0.02 6.34
N ALA A 85 -7.61 0.28 7.27
CA ALA A 85 -7.51 -0.10 8.68
C ALA A 85 -7.50 -1.63 8.93
N LYS A 86 -7.85 -2.45 7.93
CA LYS A 86 -7.73 -3.91 7.99
C LYS A 86 -6.28 -4.39 7.99
N LEU A 87 -5.34 -3.59 7.47
CA LEU A 87 -3.94 -3.97 7.28
C LEU A 87 -3.15 -3.85 8.60
N LYS A 88 -3.50 -4.68 9.59
CA LYS A 88 -2.95 -4.62 10.95
C LYS A 88 -1.46 -4.86 11.06
N TYR A 89 -0.85 -5.53 10.07
CA TYR A 89 0.59 -5.78 10.01
C TYR A 89 1.36 -4.77 9.14
N LEU A 90 0.70 -3.74 8.60
CA LEU A 90 1.35 -2.78 7.72
C LEU A 90 2.35 -1.93 8.50
N GLU A 91 3.61 -1.98 8.08
CA GLU A 91 4.73 -1.25 8.68
C GLU A 91 5.16 -0.05 7.83
N ILE A 92 5.00 -0.14 6.50
CA ILE A 92 5.41 0.90 5.56
C ILE A 92 4.26 1.19 4.59
N LEU A 93 3.86 2.47 4.53
CA LEU A 93 2.89 2.98 3.56
C LEU A 93 3.49 4.16 2.80
N ARG A 94 3.68 3.97 1.49
CA ARG A 94 4.25 4.96 0.57
C ARG A 94 3.22 5.34 -0.49
N LEU A 95 2.76 6.59 -0.45
CA LEU A 95 1.74 7.14 -1.34
C LEU A 95 2.18 8.46 -1.97
N GLN A 96 3.49 8.70 -2.10
CA GLN A 96 4.02 9.96 -2.64
C GLN A 96 3.56 10.20 -4.07
N ARG A 97 3.52 11.47 -4.48
CA ARG A 97 3.20 11.88 -5.86
C ARG A 97 1.83 11.36 -6.30
N ASN A 98 0.83 11.49 -5.43
CA ASN A 98 -0.57 11.19 -5.73
C ASN A 98 -1.42 12.47 -5.66
N ARG A 99 -2.74 12.34 -5.63
CA ARG A 99 -3.71 13.46 -5.56
C ARG A 99 -4.55 13.40 -4.28
N ILE A 100 -4.04 12.77 -3.22
CA ILE A 100 -4.76 12.51 -1.99
C ILE A 100 -5.06 13.85 -1.31
N LYS A 101 -6.35 14.10 -1.03
CA LYS A 101 -6.81 15.35 -0.42
C LYS A 101 -7.00 15.27 1.09
N LYS A 102 -7.30 14.05 1.59
CA LYS A 102 -7.57 13.78 3.01
C LYS A 102 -7.09 12.37 3.35
N ILE A 103 -6.56 12.21 4.56
CA ILE A 103 -6.31 10.90 5.17
C ILE A 103 -7.54 10.51 6.00
N PRO A 104 -8.09 9.29 5.88
CA PRO A 104 -9.22 8.87 6.69
C PRO A 104 -8.83 8.74 8.16
N LYS A 105 -9.76 9.02 9.08
CA LYS A 105 -9.51 8.94 10.53
C LYS A 105 -9.08 7.53 10.97
N CYS A 106 -9.52 6.49 10.25
CA CYS A 106 -9.18 5.10 10.53
C CYS A 106 -7.69 4.78 10.29
N ILE A 107 -6.89 5.71 9.75
CA ILE A 107 -5.43 5.54 9.66
C ILE A 107 -4.81 5.22 11.02
N GLY A 108 -5.35 5.80 12.11
CA GLY A 108 -4.87 5.57 13.47
C GLY A 108 -5.06 4.13 13.98
N ALA A 109 -5.74 3.26 13.22
CA ALA A 109 -5.88 1.83 13.54
C ALA A 109 -4.71 0.98 13.02
N LEU A 110 -3.74 1.58 12.31
CA LEU A 110 -2.54 0.91 11.80
C LEU A 110 -1.44 0.89 12.88
N GLU A 111 -1.67 0.12 13.95
CA GLU A 111 -0.84 0.10 15.17
C GLU A 111 0.64 -0.25 14.92
N ASN A 112 0.93 -1.00 13.85
CA ASN A 112 2.28 -1.41 13.46
C ASN A 112 2.96 -0.47 12.44
N LEU A 113 2.30 0.61 12.01
CA LEU A 113 2.85 1.49 10.98
C LEU A 113 4.05 2.26 11.51
N LYS A 114 5.21 2.04 10.90
CA LYS A 114 6.50 2.66 11.26
C LYS A 114 6.85 3.83 10.35
N HIS A 115 6.48 3.74 9.07
CA HIS A 115 6.79 4.76 8.09
C HIS A 115 5.57 5.10 7.23
N LEU A 116 5.18 6.37 7.23
CA LEU A 116 4.12 6.92 6.40
C LEU A 116 4.69 8.05 5.54
N ASN A 117 4.68 7.87 4.22
CA ASN A 117 5.09 8.91 3.29
C ASN A 117 3.94 9.31 2.36
N LEU A 118 3.56 10.58 2.45
CA LEU A 118 2.47 11.25 1.77
C LEU A 118 2.94 12.46 0.96
N GLU A 119 4.25 12.66 0.82
CA GLU A 119 4.84 13.82 0.13
C GLU A 119 4.25 14.01 -1.27
N ARG A 120 4.13 15.27 -1.73
CA ARG A 120 3.61 15.62 -3.06
C ARG A 120 2.20 15.09 -3.31
N ASN A 121 1.34 15.23 -2.30
CA ASN A 121 -0.11 15.06 -2.43
C ASN A 121 -0.83 16.43 -2.38
N LYS A 122 -2.16 16.43 -2.24
CA LYS A 122 -2.99 17.65 -2.09
C LYS A 122 -3.58 17.75 -0.67
N LEU A 123 -2.84 17.25 0.32
CA LEU A 123 -3.24 17.29 1.73
C LEU A 123 -3.13 18.72 2.25
N LYS A 124 -4.13 19.14 3.03
CA LYS A 124 -4.09 20.41 3.77
C LYS A 124 -3.75 20.19 5.25
N HIS A 125 -4.31 19.12 5.81
CA HIS A 125 -4.15 18.74 7.20
C HIS A 125 -4.14 17.22 7.33
N LEU A 126 -3.53 16.75 8.41
CA LEU A 126 -3.64 15.37 8.87
C LEU A 126 -4.77 15.25 9.91
N PRO A 127 -5.47 14.10 9.98
CA PRO A 127 -6.42 13.86 11.05
C PRO A 127 -5.69 13.68 12.40
N LYS A 128 -6.31 14.10 13.51
CA LYS A 128 -5.74 13.95 14.86
C LYS A 128 -5.37 12.49 15.20
N GLN A 129 -6.04 11.53 14.56
CA GLN A 129 -5.79 10.09 14.70
C GLN A 129 -4.41 9.63 14.22
N ILE A 130 -3.65 10.47 13.49
CA ILE A 130 -2.22 10.20 13.27
C ILE A 130 -1.48 10.05 14.60
N GLY A 131 -1.90 10.75 15.66
CA GLY A 131 -1.34 10.59 17.01
C GLY A 131 -1.58 9.22 17.65
N ASN A 132 -2.46 8.37 17.08
CA ASN A 132 -2.68 7.02 17.56
C ASN A 132 -1.69 6.00 16.97
N LEU A 133 -0.85 6.42 16.01
CA LEU A 133 0.15 5.56 15.38
C LEU A 133 1.37 5.41 16.30
N ASN A 134 1.22 4.66 17.38
CA ASN A 134 2.23 4.52 18.45
C ASN A 134 3.58 3.95 17.96
N SER A 135 3.59 3.22 16.85
CA SER A 135 4.81 2.65 16.25
C SER A 135 5.48 3.58 15.22
N LEU A 136 4.91 4.76 14.94
CA LEU A 136 5.35 5.63 13.85
C LEU A 136 6.71 6.26 14.19
N LYS A 137 7.69 6.00 13.32
CA LYS A 137 9.06 6.50 13.43
C LYS A 137 9.38 7.57 12.39
N GLY A 138 8.64 7.58 11.27
CA GLY A 138 8.83 8.58 10.21
C GLY A 138 7.52 8.94 9.53
N LEU A 139 7.25 10.24 9.45
CA LEU A 139 6.13 10.84 8.76
C LEU A 139 6.64 11.96 7.84
N VAL A 140 6.25 11.90 6.57
CA VAL A 140 6.50 12.96 5.57
C VAL A 140 5.18 13.22 4.85
N PHE A 141 4.70 14.47 4.75
CA PHE A 141 3.42 14.80 4.09
C PHE A 141 3.38 16.18 3.47
#